data_AF-A0A1B1K1Z9-F1
#
_entry.id   AF-A0A1B1K1Z9-F1
#
_cell.length_a   1.000
_cell.length_b   1.000
_cell.length_c   1.000
_cell.angle_alpha   90.00
_cell.angle_beta   90.00
_cell.angle_gamma   90.00
#
_symmetry.space_group_name_H-M   'P 1'
#
loop_
_entity.id
_entity.type
_entity.pdbx_description
1 polymer ?
#
loop_
_entity_poly.entity_id
_entity_poly.type
_entity_poly.pdbx_seq_one_letter_code
_entity_poly.pdbx_strand_id
1 'polypeptide(L)' 'MVTDGPFPESKELLAGYRMVDVESEERALEIAAQTSAAPGPDGVPIQHPIEVRQVMGAPDTDL' A
#
# COMPACT_ATOMS: atom_id res chain seq x y z
N MET A 1 -29.61 6.97 -14.76
CA MET A 1 -29.34 7.45 -13.38
C MET A 1 -28.00 6.86 -13.00
N VAL A 2 -26.96 7.69 -12.91
CA VAL A 2 -25.63 7.29 -12.42
C VAL A 2 -25.69 7.47 -10.92
N THR A 3 -25.54 6.38 -10.17
CA THR A 3 -25.34 6.46 -8.73
C THR A 3 -23.86 6.55 -8.47
N ASP A 4 -23.46 7.30 -7.44
CA ASP A 4 -22.09 7.26 -6.95
C ASP A 4 -21.72 5.81 -6.58
N GLY A 5 -20.45 5.45 -6.74
CA GLY A 5 -19.98 4.09 -6.59
C GLY A 5 -20.36 3.46 -5.24
N PRO A 6 -20.30 2.12 -5.09
CA PRO A 6 -20.78 1.41 -3.90
C PRO A 6 -19.97 1.70 -2.61
N PHE A 7 -18.95 2.55 -2.67
CA PHE A 7 -18.06 2.85 -1.56
C PHE A 7 -18.42 4.20 -0.94
N PRO A 8 -18.45 4.31 0.39
CA PRO A 8 -18.75 5.57 1.04
C PRO A 8 -17.68 6.61 0.71
N GLU A 9 -18.09 7.83 0.35
CA GLU A 9 -17.20 8.97 0.01
C GLU A 9 -16.28 9.45 1.16
N SER A 10 -16.21 8.71 2.27
CA SER A 10 -15.45 9.07 3.45
C SER A 10 -13.93 8.86 3.29
N LYS A 11 -13.29 9.94 2.82
CA LYS A 11 -12.09 10.62 3.38
C LYS A 11 -10.72 9.96 3.43
N GLU A 12 -10.53 8.74 2.95
CA GLU A 12 -9.19 8.18 2.73
C GLU A 12 -9.08 7.69 1.29
N LEU A 13 -8.66 8.59 0.40
CA LEU A 13 -8.37 8.24 -0.99
C LEU A 13 -7.04 7.49 -1.04
N LEU A 14 -7.03 6.32 -1.66
CA LEU A 14 -5.79 5.64 -2.00
C LEU A 14 -5.01 6.52 -2.98
N ALA A 15 -3.89 7.07 -2.52
CA ALA A 15 -3.04 7.96 -3.34
C ALA A 15 -2.35 7.23 -4.51
N GLY A 16 -2.34 5.90 -4.48
CA GLY A 16 -1.82 5.03 -5.54
C GLY A 16 -1.45 3.65 -4.99
N TYR A 17 -1.05 2.75 -5.88
CA TYR A 17 -0.49 1.45 -5.50
C TYR A 17 0.66 1.06 -6.44
N ARG A 18 1.47 0.12 -5.97
CA ARG A 18 2.50 -0.55 -6.77
C ARG A 18 2.50 -2.04 -6.43
N MET A 19 2.83 -2.86 -7.41
CA MET A 19 3.13 -4.28 -7.20
C MET A 19 4.63 -4.49 -7.34
N VAL A 20 5.17 -5.31 -6.46
CA VAL A 20 6.58 -5.73 -6.49
C VAL A 20 6.62 -7.24 -6.46
N ASP A 21 7.52 -7.81 -7.25
CA ASP A 21 7.82 -9.24 -7.24
C ASP A 21 9.09 -9.45 -6.41
N VAL A 22 8.97 -10.16 -5.29
CA VAL A 22 10.03 -10.35 -4.29
C VAL A 22 9.92 -11.74 -3.68
N GLU A 23 11.06 -12.28 -3.25
CA GLU A 23 11.13 -13.64 -2.71
C GLU A 23 10.58 -13.77 -1.28
N SER A 24 10.39 -12.65 -0.56
CA SER A 24 9.90 -12.66 0.82
C SER A 24 9.11 -11.41 1.21
N GLU A 25 8.23 -11.54 2.21
CA GLU A 25 7.47 -10.43 2.79
C GLU A 25 8.38 -9.37 3.42
N GLU A 26 9.46 -9.79 4.09
CA GLU A 26 10.45 -8.88 4.67
C GLU A 26 10.99 -7.89 3.62
N ARG A 27 11.26 -8.38 2.40
CA ARG A 27 11.74 -7.52 1.32
C ARG A 27 10.67 -6.52 0.87
N ALA A 28 9.41 -6.93 0.84
CA ALA A 28 8.29 -6.02 0.53
C ALA A 28 8.15 -4.93 1.61
N LEU A 29 8.30 -5.29 2.88
CA LEU A 29 8.27 -4.36 4.02
C LEU A 29 9.42 -3.36 3.98
N GLU A 30 10.65 -3.78 3.64
CA GLU A 30 11.77 -2.85 3.46
C GLU A 30 11.49 -1.82 2.36
N ILE A 31 10.96 -2.28 1.22
CA ILE A 31 10.60 -1.43 0.09
C ILE A 31 9.50 -0.43 0.51
N ALA A 32 8.50 -0.89 1.27
CA ALA A 32 7.46 -0.03 1.85
C ALA A 32 8.04 1.01 2.82
N ALA A 33 8.91 0.61 3.75
CA ALA A 33 9.55 1.50 4.70
C ALA A 33 10.37 2.61 4.01
N GLN A 34 11.17 2.26 2.99
CA GLN A 34 11.92 3.23 2.20
C GLN A 34 11.02 4.24 1.50
N THR A 35 9.87 3.79 1.01
CA THR A 35 8.92 4.65 0.29
C THR A 35 8.11 5.53 1.24
N SER A 36 7.75 4.99 2.40
CA SER A 36 7.17 5.77 3.51
C SER A 36 8.11 6.89 3.93
N ALA A 37 9.42 6.62 3.95
CA ALA A 37 10.47 7.59 4.30
C ALA A 37 10.94 8.47 3.13
N ALA A 38 10.20 8.54 2.02
CA ALA A 38 10.56 9.39 0.89
C ALA A 38 10.77 10.86 1.33
N PRO A 39 11.71 11.60 0.71
CA PRO A 39 12.03 12.95 1.11
C PRO A 39 10.85 13.89 0.85
N GLY A 40 10.41 14.57 1.90
CA GLY A 40 9.42 15.65 1.85
C GLY A 40 10.09 17.03 1.74
N PRO A 41 9.34 18.11 2.03
CA PRO A 41 9.89 19.45 2.14
C PRO A 41 11.12 19.48 3.06
N ASP A 42 12.16 20.20 2.63
CA ASP A 42 13.42 20.34 3.35
C ASP A 42 14.16 19.01 3.63
N GLY A 43 13.83 17.95 2.88
CA GLY A 43 14.44 16.63 3.04
C GLY A 43 13.91 15.84 4.24
N VAL A 44 12.90 16.33 4.94
CA VAL A 44 12.27 15.64 6.07
C VAL A 44 11.43 14.46 5.55
N PRO A 45 11.61 13.23 6.04
CA PRO A 45 10.82 12.09 5.60
C PRO A 45 9.31 12.30 5.74
N ILE A 46 8.54 11.98 4.70
CA ILE A 46 7.08 12.20 4.68
C ILE A 46 6.29 11.25 5.61
N GLN A 47 6.88 10.12 5.99
CA GLN A 47 6.26 9.09 6.83
C GLN A 47 4.87 8.66 6.35
N HIS A 48 4.70 8.53 5.04
CA HIS A 48 3.40 8.20 4.45
C HIS A 48 2.99 6.78 4.86
N PRO A 49 1.74 6.55 5.31
CA PRO A 49 1.27 5.21 5.65
C PRO A 49 1.18 4.36 4.38
N ILE A 50 1.74 3.16 4.42
CA ILE A 50 1.72 2.19 3.31
C ILE A 50 1.27 0.85 3.87
N GLU A 51 0.18 0.31 3.31
CA GLU A 51 -0.24 -1.07 3.56
C GLU A 51 0.53 -2.01 2.61
N VAL A 52 1.06 -3.11 3.16
CA VAL A 52 1.66 -4.19 2.38
C VAL A 52 0.71 -5.37 2.41
N ARG A 53 0.39 -5.91 1.23
CA ARG A 53 -0.50 -7.05 1.08
C ARG A 53 0.06 -8.03 0.05
N GLN A 54 0.21 -9.29 0.44
CA GLN A 54 0.52 -10.35 -0.50
C GLN A 54 -0.64 -10.52 -1.48
N VAL A 55 -0.31 -10.65 -2.76
CA VAL A 55 -1.27 -10.88 -3.84
C VAL A 55 -0.80 -12.07 -4.68
N MET A 56 -1.72 -12.68 -5.44
CA MET A 56 -1.43 -13.80 -6.35
C MET A 56 -0.96 -15.11 -5.68
N GLY A 57 -0.90 -15.17 -4.35
CA GLY A 57 -0.73 -16.41 -3.59
C GLY A 57 -2.02 -17.25 -3.59
N ALA A 58 -1.87 -18.56 -3.43
CA ALA A 58 -3.01 -19.41 -3.06
C ALA A 58 -3.54 -18.97 -1.68
N PRO A 59 -4.86 -19.06 -1.43
CA PRO A 59 -5.39 -18.78 -0.10
C PRO A 59 -4.73 -19.69 0.94
N ASP A 60 -4.46 -19.15 2.13
CA ASP A 60 -4.03 -19.95 3.26
C ASP A 60 -5.05 -21.08 3.45
N THR A 61 -4.56 -22.31 3.32
CA THR A 61 -5.43 -23.51 3.33
C THR A 61 -5.75 -23.95 4.77
N ASP A 62 -5.15 -23.30 5.77
CA ASP A 62 -5.48 -23.49 7.18
C ASP A 62 -6.56 -22.48 7.60
N LEU A 63 -7.82 -22.89 7.41
CA LEU A 63 -9.01 -22.43 8.13
C LEU A 63 -9.72 -23.63 8.76
#